data_AF-A0A8D8BC56-F1
#
_entry.id   AF-A0A8D8BC56-F1
#
_cell.length_a   1.000
_cell.length_b   1.000
_cell.length_c   1.000
_cell.angle_alpha   90.00
_cell.angle_beta   90.00
_cell.angle_gamma   90.00
#
_symmetry.space_group_name_H-M   'P 1'
#
loop_
_entity.id
_entity.type
_entity.pdbx_description
1 polymer ?
#
loop_
_entity_poly.entity_id
_entity_poly.type
_entity_poly.pdbx_seq_one_letter_code
_entity_poly.pdbx_strand_id
1 'polypeptide(L)'
;TVGCNVASRSDWNSSGSKMSEVTTLIYGGVLFALFAVFLPWLVKRVRYIQIIDRIPGPKAYPLIGTTHMFFGKKRHEIFYVIDERTRRYPEIHRIWTGTRAEVRISKAEYVEAVIGGNKNIEKSEGYKFLGDWLGEGLLTSKGERWFKHRKLITPTFHFNILDGFCDVFAENGAVLADRLKPFADTGTPVDVFPFITKAALDIICGK
;
A
#
# COMPACT_ATOMS: atom_id res chain seq x y z
N THR A 1 -40.18 28.04 -57.41
CA THR A 1 -41.15 28.12 -56.31
C THR A 1 -40.64 27.28 -55.16
N VAL A 2 -39.92 27.87 -54.20
CA VAL A 2 -39.37 27.14 -53.05
C VAL A 2 -40.34 27.35 -51.89
N GLY A 3 -41.13 26.32 -51.58
CA GLY A 3 -42.06 26.35 -50.45
C GLY A 3 -41.30 26.32 -49.14
N CYS A 4 -41.43 27.40 -48.36
CA CYS A 4 -40.92 27.45 -46.99
C CYS A 4 -41.96 26.80 -46.07
N ASN A 5 -41.67 25.59 -45.57
CA ASN A 5 -42.52 24.90 -44.61
C ASN A 5 -42.31 25.52 -43.22
N VAL A 6 -43.31 26.28 -42.74
CA VAL A 6 -43.34 26.81 -41.38
C VAL A 6 -43.87 25.73 -40.44
N ALA A 7 -42.99 25.11 -39.66
CA ALA A 7 -43.37 24.15 -38.63
C ALA A 7 -44.25 24.82 -37.55
N SER A 8 -45.35 24.19 -37.15
CA SER A 8 -46.36 24.78 -36.27
C SER A 8 -45.94 24.73 -34.78
N ARG A 9 -46.39 25.70 -33.98
CA ARG A 9 -46.05 25.82 -32.54
C ARG A 9 -46.48 24.60 -31.70
N SER A 10 -47.48 23.85 -32.15
CA SER A 10 -47.91 22.57 -31.56
C SER A 10 -46.89 21.44 -31.81
N ASP A 11 -46.21 21.44 -32.94
CA ASP A 11 -45.21 20.42 -33.28
C ASP A 11 -43.97 20.56 -32.39
N TRP A 12 -43.57 21.79 -32.06
CA TRP A 12 -42.48 22.07 -31.12
C TRP A 12 -42.80 21.61 -29.69
N ASN A 13 -44.03 21.81 -29.20
CA ASN A 13 -44.44 21.37 -27.86
C ASN A 13 -44.58 19.82 -27.76
N SER A 14 -45.05 19.17 -28.83
CA SER A 14 -45.13 17.70 -28.92
C SER A 14 -43.74 17.06 -29.01
N SER A 15 -42.81 17.69 -29.74
CA SER A 15 -41.42 17.24 -29.82
C SER A 15 -40.67 17.43 -28.49
N GLY A 16 -40.87 18.55 -27.79
CA GLY A 16 -40.26 18.82 -26.49
C GLY A 16 -40.74 17.89 -25.35
N SER A 17 -42.04 17.57 -25.31
CA SER A 17 -42.60 16.63 -24.32
C SER A 17 -42.14 15.19 -24.54
N LYS A 18 -42.10 14.73 -25.79
CA LYS A 18 -41.52 13.41 -26.13
C LYS A 18 -40.03 13.34 -25.78
N MET A 19 -39.29 14.44 -25.94
CA MET A 19 -37.87 14.51 -25.57
C MET A 19 -37.66 14.46 -24.05
N SER A 20 -38.53 15.08 -23.24
CA SER A 20 -38.46 14.99 -21.78
C SER A 20 -38.87 13.61 -21.24
N GLU A 21 -39.81 12.92 -21.90
CA GLU A 21 -40.18 11.55 -21.56
C GLU A 21 -39.05 10.55 -21.87
N VAL A 22 -38.44 10.65 -23.06
CA VAL A 22 -37.33 9.79 -23.46
C VAL A 22 -36.12 9.98 -22.53
N THR A 23 -35.79 11.22 -22.16
CA THR A 23 -34.70 11.49 -21.21
C THR A 23 -34.99 10.92 -19.82
N THR A 24 -36.23 11.02 -19.33
CA THR A 24 -36.63 10.44 -18.04
C THR A 24 -36.50 8.91 -18.02
N LEU A 25 -36.89 8.24 -19.12
CA LEU A 25 -36.71 6.80 -19.28
C LEU A 25 -35.23 6.40 -19.33
N ILE A 26 -34.38 7.18 -20.01
CA ILE A 26 -32.94 6.96 -20.05
C ILE A 26 -32.34 7.12 -18.65
N TYR A 27 -32.66 8.19 -17.92
CA TYR A 27 -32.17 8.38 -16.55
C TYR A 27 -32.66 7.29 -15.60
N GLY A 28 -33.92 6.86 -15.71
CA GLY A 28 -34.47 5.74 -14.95
C GLY A 28 -33.75 4.42 -15.24
N GLY A 29 -33.49 4.12 -16.53
CA GLY A 29 -32.73 2.94 -16.95
C GLY A 29 -31.28 2.95 -16.44
N VAL A 30 -30.61 4.11 -16.50
CA VAL A 30 -29.25 4.29 -15.95
C VAL A 30 -29.23 4.13 -14.43
N LEU A 31 -30.17 4.75 -13.71
CA LEU A 31 -30.29 4.60 -12.25
C LEU A 31 -30.56 3.15 -11.86
N PHE A 32 -31.44 2.46 -12.59
CA PHE A 32 -31.73 1.04 -12.35
C PHE A 32 -30.50 0.17 -12.61
N ALA A 33 -29.77 0.40 -13.70
CA ALA A 33 -28.53 -0.33 -13.99
C ALA A 33 -27.46 -0.08 -12.91
N LEU A 34 -27.28 1.18 -12.48
CA LEU A 34 -26.39 1.54 -11.38
C LEU A 34 -26.81 0.85 -10.08
N PHE A 35 -28.11 0.84 -9.75
CA PHE A 35 -28.64 0.17 -8.56
C PHE A 35 -28.47 -1.35 -8.62
N ALA A 36 -28.73 -1.96 -9.78
CA ALA A 36 -28.58 -3.39 -10.01
C ALA A 36 -27.13 -3.87 -9.90
N VAL A 37 -26.14 -3.02 -10.21
CA VAL A 37 -24.71 -3.30 -9.97
C VAL A 37 -24.32 -2.97 -8.52
N PHE A 38 -24.85 -1.89 -7.97
CA PHE A 38 -24.53 -1.41 -6.63
C PHE A 38 -25.04 -2.37 -5.53
N LEU A 39 -26.23 -2.93 -5.67
CA LEU A 39 -26.84 -3.78 -4.65
C LEU A 39 -26.04 -5.09 -4.42
N PRO A 40 -25.67 -5.89 -5.44
CA PRO A 40 -24.79 -7.05 -5.24
C PRO A 40 -23.41 -6.67 -4.72
N TRP A 41 -22.85 -5.54 -5.16
CA TRP A 41 -21.59 -5.03 -4.63
C TRP A 41 -21.71 -4.70 -3.14
N LEU A 42 -22.80 -4.05 -2.72
CA LEU A 42 -23.08 -3.71 -1.33
C LEU A 42 -23.26 -4.96 -0.48
N VAL A 43 -24.00 -5.96 -0.96
CA VAL A 43 -24.17 -7.25 -0.27
C VAL A 43 -22.83 -7.96 -0.11
N LYS A 44 -22.01 -8.03 -1.17
CA LYS A 44 -20.64 -8.58 -1.09
C LYS A 44 -19.78 -7.82 -0.09
N ARG A 45 -19.86 -6.48 -0.09
CA ARG A 45 -19.13 -5.59 0.81
C ARG A 45 -19.53 -5.83 2.27
N VAL A 46 -20.82 -5.88 2.57
CA VAL A 46 -21.34 -6.15 3.92
C VAL A 46 -20.91 -7.54 4.39
N ARG A 47 -21.03 -8.57 3.54
CA ARG A 47 -20.59 -9.93 3.88
C ARG A 47 -19.09 -9.99 4.15
N TYR A 48 -18.28 -9.29 3.35
CA TYR A 48 -16.84 -9.19 3.56
C TYR A 48 -16.52 -8.53 4.91
N ILE A 49 -17.18 -7.41 5.24
CA ILE A 49 -17.04 -6.73 6.54
C ILE A 49 -17.41 -7.66 7.69
N GLN A 50 -18.54 -8.37 7.59
CA GLN A 50 -19.00 -9.31 8.61
C GLN A 50 -18.02 -10.46 8.89
N ILE A 51 -17.33 -10.96 7.86
CA ILE A 51 -16.31 -12.00 8.04
C ILE A 51 -15.10 -11.44 8.79
N ILE A 52 -14.63 -10.26 8.37
CA ILE A 52 -13.45 -9.63 8.96
C ILE A 52 -13.73 -9.15 10.38
N ASP A 53 -14.93 -8.66 10.68
CA ASP A 53 -15.35 -8.20 12.01
C ASP A 53 -15.39 -9.30 13.07
N ARG A 54 -15.26 -10.58 12.69
CA ARG A 54 -15.03 -11.68 13.64
C ARG A 54 -13.67 -11.63 14.32
N ILE A 55 -12.68 -11.01 13.67
CA ILE A 55 -11.33 -10.82 14.21
C ILE A 55 -11.36 -9.58 15.11
N PRO A 56 -10.84 -9.61 16.34
CA PRO A 56 -10.81 -8.42 17.21
C PRO A 56 -10.02 -7.27 16.57
N GLY A 57 -10.28 -6.03 16.97
CA GLY A 57 -9.61 -4.87 16.38
C GLY A 57 -10.32 -3.54 16.64
N PRO A 58 -9.64 -2.41 16.37
CA PRO A 58 -10.17 -1.08 16.57
C PRO A 58 -11.38 -0.79 15.69
N LYS A 59 -12.22 0.16 16.13
CA LYS A 59 -13.36 0.65 15.36
C LYS A 59 -12.89 1.20 14.02
N ALA A 60 -13.62 0.89 12.96
CA ALA A 60 -13.31 1.32 11.60
C ALA A 60 -14.50 2.07 10.99
N TYR A 61 -14.21 3.15 10.29
CA TYR A 61 -15.22 3.93 9.56
C TYR A 61 -15.32 3.46 8.09
N PRO A 62 -16.50 3.52 7.45
CA PRO A 62 -16.74 2.89 6.13
C PRO A 62 -15.79 3.29 4.98
N LEU A 63 -15.27 4.52 5.01
CA LEU A 63 -14.40 5.07 3.95
C LEU A 63 -12.95 5.25 4.39
N ILE A 64 -12.70 5.68 5.63
CA ILE A 64 -11.35 5.97 6.14
C ILE A 64 -10.75 4.74 6.84
N GLY A 65 -11.60 3.85 7.36
CA GLY A 65 -11.18 2.69 8.14
C GLY A 65 -10.58 3.12 9.48
N THR A 66 -9.50 2.44 9.87
CA THR A 66 -8.70 2.69 11.07
C THR A 66 -7.64 3.78 10.84
N THR A 67 -7.43 4.24 9.59
CA THR A 67 -6.41 5.23 9.24
C THR A 67 -6.58 6.57 9.97
N HIS A 68 -7.80 6.88 10.44
CA HIS A 68 -8.07 8.07 11.25
C HIS A 68 -7.21 8.17 12.52
N MET A 69 -6.70 7.04 13.06
CA MET A 69 -5.80 7.02 14.21
C MET A 69 -4.45 7.71 13.95
N PHE A 70 -4.10 7.92 12.67
CA PHE A 70 -2.85 8.58 12.27
C PHE A 70 -3.04 10.05 11.91
N PHE A 71 -4.27 10.57 11.88
CA PHE A 71 -4.50 11.97 11.54
C PHE A 71 -3.97 12.91 12.63
N GLY A 72 -3.20 13.92 12.21
CA GLY A 72 -2.59 14.90 13.12
C GLY A 72 -1.37 14.39 13.90
N LYS A 73 -0.93 13.14 13.69
CA LYS A 73 0.25 12.56 14.34
C LYS A 73 1.53 12.88 13.58
N LYS A 74 2.60 13.21 14.31
CA LYS A 74 3.95 13.33 13.75
C LYS A 74 4.49 11.94 13.39
N ARG A 75 5.45 11.87 12.46
CA ARG A 75 6.03 10.59 11.97
C ARG A 75 6.54 9.68 13.10
N HIS A 76 7.17 10.24 14.13
CA HIS A 76 7.66 9.45 15.27
C HIS A 76 6.54 8.94 16.18
N GLU A 77 5.37 9.60 16.19
CA GLU A 77 4.22 9.18 17.00
C GLU A 77 3.47 7.99 16.40
N ILE A 78 3.58 7.78 15.08
CA ILE A 78 2.93 6.68 14.37
C ILE A 78 3.33 5.33 14.98
N PHE A 79 4.59 5.17 15.36
CA PHE A 79 5.09 3.93 15.99
C PHE A 79 4.44 3.68 17.36
N TYR A 80 4.25 4.72 18.18
CA TYR A 80 3.57 4.58 19.48
C TYR A 80 2.11 4.18 19.30
N VAL A 81 1.41 4.76 18.32
CA VAL A 81 0.02 4.37 18.00
C VAL A 81 -0.06 2.91 17.54
N ILE A 82 0.92 2.46 16.75
CA ILE A 82 1.01 1.07 16.29
C ILE A 82 1.29 0.13 17.47
N ASP A 83 2.24 0.48 18.34
CA ASP A 83 2.61 -0.30 19.54
C ASP A 83 1.42 -0.41 20.50
N GLU A 84 0.80 0.70 20.87
CA GLU A 84 -0.36 0.73 21.77
C GLU A 84 -1.51 -0.15 21.24
N ARG A 85 -1.83 -0.03 19.95
CA ARG A 85 -2.83 -0.87 19.29
C ARG A 85 -2.45 -2.35 19.34
N THR A 86 -1.18 -2.68 19.12
CA THR A 86 -0.71 -4.08 19.10
C THR A 86 -0.72 -4.67 20.50
N ARG A 87 -0.37 -3.90 21.53
CA ARG A 87 -0.52 -4.31 22.93
C ARG A 87 -1.98 -4.51 23.33
N ARG A 88 -2.88 -3.68 22.81
CA ARG A 88 -4.33 -3.82 23.04
C ARG A 88 -4.93 -5.07 22.40
N TYR A 89 -4.30 -5.59 21.34
CA TYR A 89 -4.71 -6.80 20.63
C TYR A 89 -3.48 -7.68 20.31
N PRO A 90 -2.95 -8.42 21.30
CA PRO A 90 -1.59 -8.97 21.25
C PRO A 90 -1.36 -10.18 20.33
N GLU A 91 -2.42 -10.87 19.88
CA GLU A 91 -2.27 -12.09 19.06
C GLU A 91 -2.59 -11.86 17.59
N ILE A 92 -3.78 -11.33 17.32
CA ILE A 92 -4.31 -11.09 16.00
C ILE A 92 -5.28 -9.92 16.06
N HIS A 93 -5.23 -9.02 15.08
CA HIS A 93 -6.24 -7.98 14.95
C HIS A 93 -6.44 -7.51 13.52
N ARG A 94 -7.67 -7.09 13.23
CA ARG A 94 -7.99 -6.43 11.97
C ARG A 94 -7.70 -4.94 12.03
N ILE A 95 -7.33 -4.37 10.90
CA ILE A 95 -7.41 -2.94 10.62
C ILE A 95 -8.00 -2.71 9.25
N TRP A 96 -8.49 -1.50 9.05
CA TRP A 96 -9.01 -1.07 7.77
C TRP A 96 -8.16 0.08 7.24
N THR A 97 -7.56 -0.13 6.07
CA THR A 97 -6.88 0.91 5.30
C THR A 97 -7.84 1.35 4.21
N GLY A 98 -8.61 2.40 4.51
CA GLY A 98 -9.73 2.81 3.66
C GLY A 98 -10.81 1.72 3.57
N THR A 99 -11.04 1.20 2.36
CA THR A 99 -12.05 0.16 2.09
C THR A 99 -11.51 -1.27 2.18
N ARG A 100 -10.21 -1.44 2.40
CA ARG A 100 -9.51 -2.73 2.43
C ARG A 100 -9.20 -3.12 3.86
N ALA A 101 -9.48 -4.38 4.21
CA ALA A 101 -9.10 -4.90 5.50
C ALA A 101 -7.71 -5.55 5.45
N GLU A 102 -6.93 -5.36 6.50
CA GLU A 102 -5.68 -6.06 6.74
C GLU A 102 -5.76 -6.74 8.09
N VAL A 103 -5.19 -7.95 8.16
CA VAL A 103 -5.08 -8.69 9.41
C VAL A 103 -3.63 -8.65 9.85
N ARG A 104 -3.41 -8.14 11.05
CA ARG A 104 -2.12 -8.14 11.72
C ARG A 104 -2.04 -9.37 12.60
N ILE A 105 -0.91 -10.06 12.52
CA ILE A 105 -0.64 -11.31 13.22
C ILE A 105 0.64 -11.10 13.99
N SER A 106 0.58 -11.29 15.30
CA SER A 106 1.70 -11.06 16.22
C SER A 106 2.08 -12.31 17.00
N LYS A 107 1.18 -13.30 17.08
CA LYS A 107 1.44 -14.60 17.71
C LYS A 107 2.29 -15.50 16.82
N ALA A 108 3.37 -16.07 17.38
CA ALA A 108 4.37 -16.83 16.65
C ALA A 108 3.78 -18.02 15.88
N GLU A 109 2.88 -18.79 16.48
CA GLU A 109 2.25 -19.96 15.86
C GLU A 109 1.40 -19.57 14.63
N TYR A 110 0.74 -18.40 14.68
CA TYR A 110 -0.03 -17.89 13.55
C TYR A 110 0.86 -17.34 12.45
N VAL A 111 1.96 -16.68 12.81
CA VAL A 111 2.96 -16.20 11.85
C VAL A 111 3.59 -17.39 11.11
N GLU A 112 3.97 -18.44 11.83
CA GLU A 112 4.50 -19.68 11.25
C GLU A 112 3.50 -20.33 10.29
N ALA A 113 2.23 -20.46 10.70
CA ALA A 113 1.19 -21.03 9.83
C ALA A 113 0.99 -20.24 8.53
N VAL A 114 1.18 -18.92 8.54
CA VAL A 114 1.01 -18.06 7.36
C VAL A 114 2.26 -18.00 6.49
N ILE A 115 3.45 -17.86 7.09
CA ILE A 115 4.73 -17.64 6.38
C ILE A 115 5.44 -18.95 6.06
N GLY A 116 5.25 -20.00 6.87
CA GLY A 116 5.91 -21.30 6.69
C GLY A 116 5.38 -22.10 5.50
N GLY A 117 4.18 -21.78 5.00
CA GLY A 117 3.57 -22.46 3.86
C GLY A 117 3.83 -21.76 2.52
N ASN A 118 3.84 -22.54 1.43
CA ASN A 118 3.95 -22.02 0.06
C ASN A 118 2.63 -21.46 -0.52
N LYS A 119 1.55 -21.42 0.26
CA LYS A 119 0.22 -20.97 -0.22
C LYS A 119 0.08 -19.44 -0.26
N ASN A 120 0.77 -18.72 0.63
CA ASN A 120 0.65 -17.26 0.78
C ASN A 120 1.93 -16.53 0.34
N ILE A 121 2.55 -16.95 -0.77
CA ILE A 121 3.81 -16.37 -1.26
C ILE A 121 3.58 -15.02 -1.97
N GLU A 122 2.36 -14.75 -2.39
CA GLU A 122 2.05 -13.53 -3.12
C GLU A 122 2.23 -12.26 -2.27
N LYS A 123 2.99 -11.32 -2.83
CA LYS A 123 3.18 -10.00 -2.23
C LYS A 123 1.86 -9.22 -2.20
N SER A 124 1.70 -8.43 -1.14
CA SER A 124 0.52 -7.58 -0.96
C SER A 124 0.41 -6.54 -2.07
N GLU A 125 -0.79 -6.03 -2.30
CA GLU A 125 -1.00 -4.96 -3.28
C GLU A 125 -0.22 -3.68 -2.98
N GLY A 126 0.27 -3.50 -1.75
CA GLY A 126 1.17 -2.40 -1.40
C GLY A 126 2.47 -2.42 -2.20
N TYR A 127 2.92 -3.59 -2.66
CA TYR A 127 4.10 -3.70 -3.53
C TYR A 127 3.85 -3.19 -4.96
N LYS A 128 2.59 -2.97 -5.38
CA LYS A 128 2.29 -2.34 -6.68
C LYS A 128 2.84 -0.92 -6.76
N PHE A 129 2.82 -0.17 -5.65
CA PHE A 129 3.43 1.17 -5.59
C PHE A 129 4.94 1.14 -5.83
N LEU A 130 5.60 0.02 -5.49
CA LEU A 130 7.03 -0.17 -5.77
C LEU A 130 7.28 -0.66 -7.20
N GLY A 131 6.26 -1.20 -7.88
CA GLY A 131 6.39 -1.70 -9.26
C GLY A 131 6.73 -0.60 -10.25
N ASP A 132 6.11 0.57 -10.14
CA ASP A 132 6.37 1.70 -11.05
C ASP A 132 7.80 2.25 -10.89
N TRP A 133 8.39 2.13 -9.71
CA TRP A 133 9.74 2.61 -9.42
C TRP A 133 10.83 1.55 -9.63
N LEU A 134 10.66 0.36 -9.05
CA LEU A 134 11.67 -0.72 -9.03
C LEU A 134 11.45 -1.77 -10.13
N GLY A 135 10.37 -1.65 -10.92
CA GLY A 135 9.99 -2.63 -11.92
C GLY A 135 9.64 -3.98 -11.30
N GLU A 136 9.75 -5.05 -12.10
CA GLU A 136 9.52 -6.44 -11.68
C GLU A 136 10.85 -7.15 -11.33
N GLY A 137 11.46 -6.69 -10.23
CA GLY A 137 12.71 -7.22 -9.66
C GLY A 137 12.50 -8.26 -8.55
N LEU A 138 13.55 -8.58 -7.78
CA LEU A 138 13.47 -9.57 -6.69
C LEU A 138 12.43 -9.21 -5.61
N LEU A 139 12.23 -7.93 -5.31
CA LEU A 139 11.33 -7.47 -4.27
C LEU A 139 9.84 -7.50 -4.69
N THR A 140 9.57 -7.30 -5.97
CA THR A 140 8.23 -7.06 -6.53
C THR A 140 7.70 -8.23 -7.37
N SER A 141 8.58 -9.07 -7.92
CA SER A 141 8.20 -10.24 -8.72
C SER A 141 7.53 -11.34 -7.87
N LYS A 142 6.77 -12.21 -8.54
CA LYS A 142 6.03 -13.33 -7.95
C LYS A 142 6.43 -14.66 -8.61
N GLY A 143 6.13 -15.76 -7.92
CA GLY A 143 6.21 -17.12 -8.47
C GLY A 143 7.57 -17.50 -9.05
N GLU A 144 7.56 -18.07 -10.27
CA GLU A 144 8.77 -18.58 -10.94
C GLU A 144 9.80 -17.49 -11.22
N ARG A 145 9.38 -16.27 -11.57
CA ARG A 145 10.28 -15.15 -11.83
C ARG A 145 11.05 -14.75 -10.57
N TRP A 146 10.35 -14.65 -9.45
CA TRP A 146 10.97 -14.42 -8.15
C TRP A 146 11.97 -15.52 -7.81
N PHE A 147 11.60 -16.78 -8.03
CA PHE A 147 12.47 -17.92 -7.76
C PHE A 147 13.75 -17.89 -8.60
N LYS A 148 13.63 -17.61 -9.90
CA LYS A 148 14.78 -17.44 -10.82
C LYS A 148 15.71 -16.32 -10.36
N HIS A 149 15.17 -15.14 -10.07
CA HIS A 149 15.97 -14.01 -9.57
C HIS A 149 16.65 -14.32 -8.23
N ARG A 150 15.94 -14.97 -7.30
CA ARG A 150 16.50 -15.36 -6.00
C ARG A 150 17.63 -16.36 -6.17
N LYS A 151 17.46 -17.36 -7.03
CA LYS A 151 18.50 -18.37 -7.32
C LYS A 151 19.75 -17.74 -7.92
N LEU A 152 19.59 -16.72 -8.77
CA LEU A 152 20.71 -16.01 -9.38
C LEU A 152 21.50 -15.16 -8.38
N ILE A 153 20.79 -14.49 -7.46
CA ILE A 153 21.39 -13.52 -6.53
C ILE A 153 21.96 -14.19 -5.26
N THR A 154 21.34 -15.26 -4.75
CA THR A 154 21.76 -15.89 -3.48
C THR A 154 23.27 -16.21 -3.40
N PRO A 155 23.95 -16.68 -4.48
CA PRO A 155 25.39 -16.92 -4.44
C PRO A 155 26.24 -15.69 -4.10
N THR A 156 25.82 -14.47 -4.47
CA THR A 156 26.59 -13.23 -4.19
C THR A 156 26.64 -12.89 -2.69
N PHE A 157 25.77 -13.49 -1.89
CA PHE A 157 25.72 -13.35 -0.45
C PHE A 157 26.34 -14.55 0.28
N HIS A 158 27.13 -15.38 -0.41
CA HIS A 158 27.91 -16.44 0.21
C HIS A 158 29.13 -15.87 0.94
N PHE A 159 29.50 -16.44 2.09
CA PHE A 159 30.55 -15.91 2.98
C PHE A 159 31.87 -15.58 2.26
N ASN A 160 32.36 -16.47 1.38
CA ASN A 160 33.59 -16.22 0.61
C ASN A 160 33.57 -14.93 -0.24
N ILE A 161 32.39 -14.48 -0.68
CA ILE A 161 32.24 -13.20 -1.40
C ILE A 161 32.11 -12.05 -0.40
N LEU A 162 31.42 -12.28 0.72
CA LEU A 162 31.27 -11.30 1.81
C LEU A 162 32.61 -10.92 2.46
N ASP A 163 33.53 -11.87 2.59
CA ASP A 163 34.89 -11.62 3.10
C ASP A 163 35.64 -10.60 2.25
N GLY A 164 35.41 -10.60 0.92
CA GLY A 164 35.99 -9.61 0.01
C GLY A 164 35.42 -8.19 0.19
N PHE A 165 34.30 -8.02 0.89
CA PHE A 165 33.72 -6.70 1.21
C PHE A 165 34.21 -6.16 2.55
N CYS A 166 34.88 -6.97 3.38
CA CYS A 166 35.39 -6.51 4.68
C CYS A 166 36.36 -5.32 4.55
N ASP A 167 37.21 -5.32 3.52
CA ASP A 167 38.13 -4.21 3.26
C ASP A 167 37.38 -2.92 2.91
N VAL A 168 36.36 -3.01 2.05
CA VAL A 168 35.49 -1.86 1.68
C VAL A 168 34.76 -1.32 2.91
N PHE A 169 34.25 -2.19 3.78
CA PHE A 169 33.59 -1.79 5.02
C PHE A 169 34.57 -1.11 5.99
N ALA A 170 35.81 -1.61 6.09
CA ALA A 170 36.83 -1.06 6.96
C ALA A 170 37.28 0.34 6.48
N GLU A 171 37.53 0.49 5.18
CA GLU A 171 37.93 1.77 4.58
C GLU A 171 36.84 2.83 4.76
N ASN A 172 35.60 2.54 4.35
CA ASN A 172 34.49 3.46 4.50
C ASN A 172 34.11 3.72 5.97
N GLY A 173 34.30 2.72 6.84
CA GLY A 173 34.15 2.86 8.29
C GLY A 173 35.16 3.84 8.89
N ALA A 174 36.42 3.79 8.44
CA ALA A 174 37.44 4.75 8.84
C ALA A 174 37.11 6.17 8.34
N VAL A 175 36.67 6.32 7.09
CA VAL A 175 36.20 7.61 6.55
C VAL A 175 35.04 8.16 7.38
N LEU A 176 34.06 7.34 7.71
CA LEU A 176 32.93 7.75 8.57
C LEU A 176 33.42 8.23 9.94
N ALA A 177 34.35 7.49 10.58
CA ALA A 177 34.92 7.86 11.86
C ALA A 177 35.66 9.21 11.78
N ASP A 178 36.47 9.43 10.74
CA ASP A 178 37.18 10.69 10.51
C ASP A 178 36.22 11.87 10.28
N ARG A 179 35.08 11.63 9.62
CA ARG A 179 34.04 12.65 9.41
C ARG A 179 33.30 13.01 10.69
N LEU A 180 33.17 12.07 11.62
CA LEU A 180 32.51 12.27 12.92
C LEU A 180 33.47 12.81 13.99
N LYS A 181 34.77 12.58 13.86
CA LYS A 181 35.81 13.01 14.80
C LYS A 181 35.73 14.49 15.22
N PRO A 182 35.47 15.47 14.32
CA PRO A 182 35.35 16.88 14.70
C PRO A 182 34.19 17.17 15.66
N PHE A 183 33.23 16.25 15.79
CA PHE A 183 32.03 16.40 16.61
C PHE A 183 32.09 15.59 17.92
N ALA A 184 33.14 14.77 18.13
CA ALA A 184 33.20 13.85 19.27
C ALA A 184 33.30 14.57 20.62
N ASP A 185 34.11 15.64 20.68
CA ASP A 185 34.42 16.35 21.92
C ASP A 185 33.66 17.69 22.06
N THR A 186 32.72 17.98 21.16
CA THR A 186 32.01 19.27 21.16
C THR A 186 30.93 19.35 22.23
N GLY A 187 30.53 18.22 22.83
CA GLY A 187 29.43 18.14 23.79
C GLY A 187 28.05 18.47 23.20
N THR A 188 27.96 18.65 21.88
CA THR A 188 26.73 19.01 21.17
C THR A 188 26.11 17.78 20.53
N PRO A 189 24.77 17.61 20.61
CA PRO A 189 24.08 16.57 19.87
C PRO A 189 24.28 16.75 18.37
N VAL A 190 24.66 15.68 17.67
CA VAL A 190 24.86 15.68 16.21
C VAL A 190 23.91 14.68 15.56
N ASP A 191 23.26 15.11 14.48
CA ASP A 191 22.48 14.22 13.62
C ASP A 191 23.42 13.38 12.75
N VAL A 192 23.56 12.10 13.10
CA VAL A 192 24.40 11.14 12.39
C VAL A 192 23.75 10.57 11.12
N PHE A 193 22.44 10.78 10.92
CA PHE A 193 21.70 10.17 9.82
C PHE A 193 22.30 10.47 8.43
N PRO A 194 22.72 11.71 8.10
CA PRO A 194 23.34 12.01 6.81
C PRO A 194 24.70 11.34 6.63
N PHE A 195 25.48 11.17 7.71
CA PHE A 195 26.79 10.54 7.67
C PHE A 195 26.66 9.04 7.42
N ILE A 196 25.78 8.36 8.16
CA ILE A 196 25.52 6.93 8.01
C ILE A 196 24.94 6.64 6.63
N THR A 197 24.00 7.47 6.15
CA THR A 197 23.39 7.27 4.83
C THR A 197 24.42 7.36 3.70
N LYS A 198 25.36 8.30 3.78
CA LYS A 198 26.45 8.43 2.80
C LYS A 198 27.41 7.24 2.87
N ALA A 199 27.88 6.90 4.08
CA ALA A 199 28.77 5.76 4.27
C ALA A 199 28.15 4.45 3.77
N ALA A 200 26.85 4.21 4.05
CA ALA A 200 26.14 3.05 3.54
C ALA A 200 26.06 3.03 2.00
N LEU A 201 25.86 4.19 1.37
CA LEU A 201 25.85 4.31 -0.09
C LEU A 201 27.23 4.05 -0.70
N ASP A 202 28.28 4.62 -0.12
CA ASP A 202 29.67 4.44 -0.59
C ASP A 202 30.09 2.97 -0.48
N ILE A 203 29.75 2.32 0.65
CA ILE A 203 29.90 0.88 0.85
C ILE A 203 29.17 0.06 -0.23
N ILE A 204 27.89 0.36 -0.50
CA ILE A 204 27.11 -0.37 -1.51
C ILE A 204 27.68 -0.16 -2.92
N CYS A 205 28.22 1.02 -3.21
CA CYS A 205 28.83 1.35 -4.49
C CYS A 205 30.27 0.85 -4.63
N GLY A 206 30.89 0.35 -3.56
CA GLY A 206 32.29 -0.08 -3.53
C GLY A 206 33.25 1.07 -3.85
N LYS A 207 32.96 2.27 -3.35
CA LYS A 207 33.77 3.48 -3.54
C LYS A 207 34.46 3.91 -2.27
#